data_AF-A0A7Y0L7N2-F1
#
_entry.id   AF-A0A7Y0L7N2-F1
#
_cell.length_a   1.000
_cell.length_b   1.000
_cell.length_c   1.000
_cell.angle_alpha   90.00
_cell.angle_beta   90.00
_cell.angle_gamma   90.00
#
_symmetry.space_group_name_H-M   'P 1'
#
loop_
_entity.id
_entity.type
_entity.pdbx_description
1 polymer ?
#
loop_
_entity_poly.entity_id
_entity_poly.type
_entity_poly.pdbx_seq_one_letter_code
_entity_poly.pdbx_strand_id
1 'polypeptide(L)'
;MNRYRLGWLVFVLAIVPLLAGCGGTSEAAPARPTATVTVSPPTFVGSHPSPTAAPSEPPVSPTSASAPPQNPLPPSDAQIEAVLAAYPAPWATKQLQPVFVPADTQEFSDGQGGSLTVVIGTWRWSADGSQNLVFVWHDQQFLGVTTTQWSFDPTLTAIPNGFVVTYYQWGEALPFAQWQPSTAINQLPVRYTWSGAQLVPSYTGPIPSPMSNGIS
;
A
#
# COMPACT_ATOMS: atom_id res chain seq x y z
N MET A 1 0.26 18.60 53.69
CA MET A 1 -0.37 17.69 54.67
C MET A 1 -1.12 16.60 53.94
N ASN A 2 -0.60 15.36 54.03
CA ASN A 2 -1.18 14.01 53.87
C ASN A 2 -2.59 13.90 53.23
N ARG A 3 -2.87 12.95 52.32
CA ARG A 3 -2.71 11.51 52.54
C ARG A 3 -2.63 10.70 51.22
N TYR A 4 -1.62 9.85 51.16
CA TYR A 4 -1.52 8.69 50.27
C TYR A 4 -2.39 7.53 50.81
N ARG A 5 -3.06 6.79 49.92
CA ARG A 5 -3.49 5.38 50.08
C ARG A 5 -3.38 4.76 48.69
N LEU A 6 -2.34 4.00 48.33
CA LEU A 6 -1.94 2.66 48.78
C LEU A 6 -3.13 1.69 48.88
N GLY A 7 -3.32 0.93 47.80
CA GLY A 7 -4.23 -0.20 47.70
C GLY A 7 -3.78 -1.09 46.55
N TRP A 8 -2.63 -1.76 46.73
CA TRP A 8 -2.20 -2.87 45.87
C TRP A 8 -3.01 -4.10 46.26
N LEU A 9 -3.74 -4.67 45.31
CA LEU A 9 -4.35 -5.99 45.45
C LEU A 9 -3.89 -6.83 44.27
N VAL A 10 -2.90 -7.68 44.57
CA VAL A 10 -2.29 -8.65 43.68
C VAL A 10 -3.21 -9.87 43.65
N PHE A 11 -3.85 -10.13 42.51
CA PHE A 11 -4.42 -11.43 42.20
C PHE A 11 -3.53 -12.10 41.14
N VAL A 12 -2.65 -13.00 41.59
CA VAL A 12 -1.96 -13.95 40.71
C VAL A 12 -2.89 -15.14 40.51
N LEU A 13 -3.56 -15.19 39.35
CA LEU A 13 -4.24 -16.40 38.90
C LEU A 13 -3.30 -17.13 37.95
N ALA A 14 -2.77 -18.28 38.40
CA ALA A 14 -1.97 -19.17 37.58
C ALA A 14 -2.89 -19.89 36.58
N ILE A 15 -2.66 -19.67 35.29
CA ILE A 15 -3.27 -20.46 34.21
C ILE A 15 -2.16 -21.31 33.60
N VAL A 16 -2.32 -22.64 33.72
CA VAL A 16 -1.48 -23.64 33.07
C VAL A 16 -2.15 -24.02 31.75
N PRO A 17 -1.57 -23.74 30.57
CA PRO A 17 -2.03 -24.34 29.34
C PRO A 17 -1.32 -25.69 29.11
N LEU A 18 -2.15 -26.74 28.95
CA LEU A 18 -1.77 -28.04 28.42
C LEU A 18 -1.22 -27.87 26.99
N LEU A 19 0.02 -28.28 26.77
CA LEU A 19 0.59 -28.53 25.44
C LEU A 19 0.02 -29.85 24.91
N ALA A 20 -0.92 -29.78 23.97
CA ALA A 20 -1.29 -30.89 23.09
C ALA A 20 -0.78 -30.58 21.68
N GLY A 21 0.16 -31.41 21.20
CA GLY A 21 0.74 -31.29 19.87
C GLY A 21 -0.13 -31.86 18.76
N CYS A 22 0.21 -31.47 17.53
CA CYS A 22 0.04 -32.15 16.24
C CYS A 22 0.77 -31.24 15.23
N GLY A 23 1.85 -31.62 14.55
CA GLY A 23 2.02 -32.84 13.78
C GLY A 23 1.36 -32.68 12.42
N GLY A 24 1.82 -31.73 11.60
CA GLY A 24 1.27 -31.41 10.28
C GLY A 24 2.32 -31.56 9.18
N THR A 25 2.15 -32.61 8.38
CA THR A 25 2.95 -33.07 7.23
C THR A 25 3.24 -31.98 6.18
N SER A 26 4.51 -31.93 5.75
CA SER A 26 4.95 -31.14 4.59
C SER A 26 4.49 -31.84 3.31
N GLU A 27 3.45 -31.30 2.67
CA GLU A 27 2.97 -31.77 1.37
C GLU A 27 3.79 -31.11 0.26
N ALA A 28 4.55 -31.92 -0.48
CA ALA A 28 5.36 -31.47 -1.61
C ALA A 28 4.44 -30.97 -2.74
N ALA A 29 4.51 -29.67 -3.02
CA ALA A 29 3.77 -29.06 -4.13
C ALA A 29 4.23 -29.65 -5.48
N PRO A 30 3.29 -30.04 -6.38
CA PRO A 30 3.63 -30.56 -7.70
C PRO A 30 4.24 -29.49 -8.59
N ALA A 31 5.27 -29.88 -9.34
CA ALA A 31 5.97 -29.03 -10.30
C ALA A 31 5.01 -28.47 -11.37
N ARG A 32 5.07 -27.15 -11.58
CA ARG A 32 4.27 -26.42 -12.57
C ARG A 32 4.82 -26.71 -13.98
N PRO A 33 4.00 -27.15 -14.94
CA PRO A 33 4.44 -27.34 -16.31
C PRO A 33 4.73 -25.99 -16.99
N THR A 34 5.92 -25.88 -17.58
CA THR A 34 6.33 -24.77 -18.44
C THR A 34 5.66 -24.92 -19.80
N ALA A 35 4.72 -24.05 -20.13
CA ALA A 35 4.18 -23.96 -21.48
C ALA A 35 5.06 -23.05 -22.33
N THR A 36 5.72 -23.61 -23.35
CA THR A 36 6.44 -22.86 -24.38
C THR A 36 5.43 -22.41 -25.43
N VAL A 37 5.21 -21.10 -25.55
CA VAL A 37 4.39 -20.52 -26.61
C VAL A 37 5.28 -20.28 -27.83
N THR A 38 5.08 -21.08 -28.88
CA THR A 38 5.68 -20.86 -30.21
C THR A 38 4.87 -19.79 -30.95
N VAL A 39 5.47 -18.63 -31.18
CA VAL A 39 4.88 -17.55 -31.98
C VAL A 39 5.32 -17.73 -33.44
N SER A 40 4.36 -17.97 -34.33
CA SER A 40 4.59 -17.97 -35.78
C SER A 40 4.70 -16.53 -36.32
N PRO A 41 5.60 -16.26 -37.28
CA PRO A 41 5.74 -14.94 -37.88
C PRO A 41 4.55 -14.60 -38.80
N PRO A 42 4.17 -13.32 -38.92
CA PRO A 42 3.10 -12.90 -39.81
C PRO A 42 3.53 -12.96 -41.29
N THR A 43 2.71 -13.58 -42.12
CA THR A 43 2.81 -13.55 -43.58
C THR A 43 2.31 -12.22 -44.10
N PHE A 44 3.19 -11.43 -44.71
CA PHE A 44 2.86 -10.15 -45.35
C PHE A 44 2.37 -10.42 -46.79
N VAL A 45 1.07 -10.24 -47.04
CA VAL A 45 0.49 -10.29 -48.39
C VAL A 45 0.34 -8.85 -48.88
N GLY A 46 1.25 -8.45 -49.77
CA GLY A 46 1.19 -7.16 -50.45
C GLY A 46 0.20 -7.22 -51.61
N SER A 47 -0.87 -6.43 -51.51
CA SER A 47 -1.78 -6.13 -52.62
C SER A 47 -1.65 -4.65 -52.94
N HIS A 48 -1.07 -4.34 -54.11
CA HIS A 48 -0.92 -3.00 -54.66
C HIS A 48 -2.23 -2.59 -55.35
N PRO A 49 -2.99 -1.59 -54.87
CA PRO A 49 -4.15 -1.07 -55.60
C PRO A 49 -3.72 -0.11 -56.71
N SER A 50 -4.41 -0.24 -57.83
CA SER A 50 -4.34 0.61 -59.03
C SER A 50 -4.86 2.04 -58.74
N PRO A 51 -4.27 3.10 -59.33
CA PRO A 51 -4.74 4.47 -59.13
C PRO A 51 -6.06 4.72 -59.89
N THR A 52 -7.16 4.80 -59.14
CA THR A 52 -8.46 5.26 -59.63
C THR A 52 -8.55 6.78 -59.50
N ALA A 53 -9.02 7.44 -60.57
CA ALA A 53 -9.12 8.89 -60.71
C ALA A 53 -9.86 9.58 -59.55
N ALA A 54 -9.31 10.72 -59.13
CA ALA A 54 -9.76 11.52 -58.00
C ALA A 54 -11.15 12.18 -58.27
N PRO A 55 -12.14 11.96 -57.40
CA PRO A 55 -13.31 12.83 -57.29
C PRO A 55 -12.93 14.13 -56.57
N SER A 56 -13.47 15.27 -57.02
CA SER A 56 -13.37 16.55 -56.30
C SER A 56 -13.96 16.41 -54.90
N GLU A 57 -13.11 16.54 -53.87
CA GLU A 57 -13.54 16.51 -52.47
C GLU A 57 -14.36 17.77 -52.10
N PRO A 58 -15.48 17.60 -51.37
CA PRO A 58 -16.20 18.72 -50.76
C PRO A 58 -15.31 19.41 -49.71
N PRO A 59 -15.57 20.68 -49.36
CA PRO A 59 -14.79 21.43 -48.39
C PRO A 59 -14.72 20.69 -47.06
N VAL A 60 -13.53 20.22 -46.71
CA VAL A 60 -13.22 19.58 -45.43
C VAL A 60 -13.54 20.58 -44.31
N SER A 61 -14.56 20.27 -43.51
CA SER A 61 -14.76 20.94 -42.22
C SER A 61 -13.46 20.86 -41.43
N PRO A 62 -13.04 21.93 -40.73
CA PRO A 62 -11.83 21.89 -39.92
C PRO A 62 -11.98 20.73 -38.95
N THR A 63 -11.19 19.68 -39.16
CA THR A 63 -11.03 18.60 -38.21
C THR A 63 -10.55 19.26 -36.93
N SER A 64 -11.44 19.38 -35.94
CA SER A 64 -11.07 19.82 -34.61
C SER A 64 -9.88 18.98 -34.19
N ALA A 65 -8.70 19.60 -34.16
CA ALA A 65 -7.50 18.95 -33.66
C ALA A 65 -7.87 18.46 -32.26
N SER A 66 -7.90 17.13 -32.09
CA SER A 66 -8.12 16.55 -30.76
C SER A 66 -7.05 17.16 -29.87
N ALA A 67 -7.49 17.79 -28.78
CA ALA A 67 -6.57 18.30 -27.79
C ALA A 67 -5.59 17.18 -27.43
N PRO A 68 -4.29 17.47 -27.30
CA PRO A 68 -3.31 16.46 -26.91
C PRO A 68 -3.82 15.76 -25.64
N PRO A 69 -3.62 14.43 -25.53
CA PRO A 69 -4.04 13.68 -24.35
C PRO A 69 -3.49 14.39 -23.12
N GLN A 70 -4.37 14.88 -22.26
CA GLN A 70 -3.94 15.48 -21.01
C GLN A 70 -3.41 14.35 -20.15
N ASN A 71 -2.20 14.53 -19.61
CA ASN A 71 -1.71 13.62 -18.59
C ASN A 71 -2.77 13.49 -17.49
N PRO A 72 -3.01 12.27 -16.98
CA PRO A 72 -3.90 12.10 -15.85
C PRO A 72 -3.48 13.04 -14.71
N LEU A 73 -4.45 13.76 -14.14
CA LEU A 73 -4.17 14.65 -13.01
C LEU A 73 -4.03 13.80 -11.72
N PRO A 74 -3.19 14.21 -10.76
CA PRO A 74 -3.23 13.66 -9.40
C PRO A 74 -4.58 13.95 -8.71
N PRO A 75 -4.90 13.27 -7.59
CA PRO A 75 -6.10 13.58 -6.83
C PRO A 75 -5.97 14.97 -6.18
N SER A 76 -7.08 15.70 -6.11
CA SER A 76 -7.14 16.97 -5.38
C SER A 76 -7.09 16.76 -3.86
N ASP A 77 -6.65 17.77 -3.12
CA ASP A 77 -6.64 17.75 -1.65
C ASP A 77 -8.00 17.37 -1.05
N ALA A 78 -9.10 17.89 -1.61
CA ALA A 78 -10.45 17.56 -1.17
C ALA A 78 -10.80 16.07 -1.38
N GLN A 79 -10.30 15.45 -2.46
CA GLN A 79 -10.48 14.01 -2.69
C GLN A 79 -9.65 13.19 -1.69
N ILE A 80 -8.41 13.61 -1.43
CA ILE A 80 -7.54 12.99 -0.43
C ILE A 80 -8.21 13.04 0.94
N GLU A 81 -8.62 14.22 1.40
CA GLU A 81 -9.28 14.40 2.70
C GLU A 81 -10.56 13.58 2.82
N ALA A 82 -11.39 13.53 1.77
CA ALA A 82 -12.62 12.75 1.77
C ALA A 82 -12.36 11.24 1.95
N VAL A 83 -11.34 10.70 1.28
CA VAL A 83 -10.96 9.28 1.43
C VAL A 83 -10.38 9.00 2.81
N LEU A 84 -9.46 9.86 3.29
CA LEU A 84 -8.84 9.71 4.61
C LEU A 84 -9.89 9.76 5.74
N ALA A 85 -10.85 10.67 5.65
CA ALA A 85 -11.93 10.80 6.63
C ALA A 85 -12.90 9.60 6.63
N ALA A 86 -13.05 8.91 5.50
CA ALA A 86 -13.93 7.75 5.36
C ALA A 86 -13.27 6.43 5.78
N TYR A 87 -11.94 6.38 5.95
CA TYR A 87 -11.23 5.14 6.19
C TYR A 87 -11.30 4.72 7.67
N PRO A 88 -11.93 3.58 8.00
CA PRO A 88 -12.06 3.14 9.40
C PRO A 88 -10.71 2.61 9.91
N ALA A 89 -10.19 3.16 11.01
CA ALA A 89 -9.04 2.53 11.65
C ALA A 89 -9.49 1.24 12.35
N PRO A 90 -8.90 0.08 12.01
CA PRO A 90 -9.38 -1.24 12.45
C PRO A 90 -9.27 -1.46 13.96
N TRP A 91 -8.46 -0.67 14.65
CA TRP A 91 -8.25 -0.70 16.10
C TRP A 91 -9.13 0.30 16.86
N ALA A 92 -9.84 1.19 16.15
CA ALA A 92 -10.71 2.15 16.80
C ALA A 92 -11.98 1.45 17.30
N THR A 93 -12.17 1.44 18.62
CA THR A 93 -13.47 1.09 19.21
C THR A 93 -14.53 2.06 18.69
N LYS A 94 -15.78 1.59 18.53
CA LYS A 94 -16.91 2.32 17.90
C LYS A 94 -17.16 3.76 18.45
N GLN A 95 -16.56 4.14 19.57
CA GLN A 95 -16.76 5.44 20.21
C GLN A 95 -15.83 6.56 19.72
N LEU A 96 -14.70 6.25 19.07
CA LEU A 96 -13.81 7.26 18.51
C LEU A 96 -13.68 6.98 17.03
N GLN A 97 -14.43 7.68 16.18
CA GLN A 97 -14.21 7.59 14.74
C GLN A 97 -12.82 8.18 14.44
N PRO A 98 -11.87 7.35 14.00
CA PRO A 98 -10.52 7.81 13.75
C PRO A 98 -10.55 8.61 12.45
N VAL A 99 -10.24 9.91 12.54
CA VAL A 99 -10.09 10.76 11.37
C VAL A 99 -8.62 10.78 11.01
N PHE A 100 -8.27 10.28 9.82
CA PHE A 100 -6.95 10.48 9.26
C PHE A 100 -6.86 11.87 8.64
N VAL A 101 -5.72 12.52 8.82
CA VAL A 101 -5.38 13.79 8.17
C VAL A 101 -4.10 13.60 7.36
N PRO A 102 -3.97 14.25 6.19
CA PRO A 102 -2.76 14.14 5.39
C PRO A 102 -1.59 14.77 6.14
N ALA A 103 -0.52 14.00 6.32
CA ALA A 103 0.72 14.45 6.93
C ALA A 103 1.79 14.73 5.88
N ASP A 104 1.86 13.89 4.85
CA ASP A 104 2.73 14.07 3.70
C ASP A 104 2.08 13.50 2.44
N THR A 105 2.36 14.11 1.29
CA THR A 105 1.87 13.70 -0.02
C THR A 105 3.03 13.72 -1.00
N GLN A 106 3.31 12.59 -1.65
CA GLN A 106 4.38 12.48 -2.64
C GLN A 106 3.88 11.80 -3.91
N GLU A 107 4.34 12.30 -5.05
CA GLU A 107 4.06 11.73 -6.37
C GLU A 107 5.26 10.94 -6.89
N PHE A 108 4.99 9.78 -7.48
CA PHE A 108 5.98 8.90 -8.10
C PHE A 108 5.56 8.56 -9.53
N SER A 109 6.53 8.30 -10.40
CA SER A 109 6.23 7.77 -11.74
C SER A 109 5.83 6.29 -11.66
N ASP A 110 4.84 5.90 -12.45
CA ASP A 110 4.42 4.50 -12.59
C ASP A 110 5.21 3.72 -13.68
N GLY A 111 6.09 4.41 -14.42
CA GLY A 111 6.89 3.85 -15.51
C GLY A 111 6.18 3.68 -16.85
N GLN A 112 4.89 3.98 -16.93
CA GLN A 112 4.03 3.78 -18.10
C GLN A 112 3.27 5.05 -18.53
N GLY A 113 3.62 6.20 -17.96
CA GLY A 113 3.06 7.51 -18.32
C GLY A 113 1.96 7.99 -17.38
N GLY A 114 1.64 7.24 -16.33
CA GLY A 114 0.80 7.67 -15.21
C GLY A 114 1.61 8.09 -13.99
N SER A 115 0.90 8.43 -12.92
CA SER A 115 1.50 8.78 -11.63
C SER A 115 0.90 7.95 -10.49
N LEU A 116 1.72 7.71 -9.47
CA LEU A 116 1.28 7.21 -8.18
C LEU A 116 1.32 8.36 -7.19
N THR A 117 0.17 8.71 -6.61
CA THR A 117 0.11 9.66 -5.50
C THR A 117 0.03 8.87 -4.21
N VAL A 118 0.99 9.08 -3.31
CA VAL A 118 1.08 8.40 -2.03
C VAL A 118 0.91 9.42 -0.93
N VAL A 119 -0.07 9.18 -0.06
CA VAL A 119 -0.38 10.06 1.06
C VAL A 119 -0.15 9.30 2.35
N ILE A 120 0.65 9.88 3.23
CA ILE A 120 0.77 9.42 4.62
C ILE A 120 -0.35 10.08 5.40
N GLY A 121 -1.33 9.28 5.82
CA GLY A 121 -2.38 9.73 6.73
C GLY A 121 -1.97 9.46 8.17
N THR A 122 -1.97 10.51 9.00
CA THR A 122 -1.78 10.38 10.45
C THR A 122 -3.12 10.42 11.15
N TRP A 123 -3.29 9.57 12.17
CA TRP A 123 -4.47 9.67 13.02
C TRP A 123 -4.44 11.00 13.79
N ARG A 124 -5.50 11.81 13.67
CA ARG A 124 -5.55 13.18 14.23
C ARG A 124 -5.25 13.28 15.75
N TRP A 125 -5.42 12.19 16.49
CA TRP A 125 -5.19 12.14 17.94
C TRP A 125 -3.87 11.44 18.33
N SER A 126 -3.10 10.95 17.34
CA SER A 126 -1.77 10.41 17.53
C SER A 126 -0.75 11.54 17.60
N ALA A 127 -0.26 11.85 18.80
CA ALA A 127 0.80 12.83 18.98
C ALA A 127 2.20 12.25 18.69
N ASP A 128 2.34 10.93 18.68
CA ASP A 128 3.61 10.21 18.55
C ASP A 128 3.87 9.68 17.13
N GLY A 129 2.95 9.91 16.19
CA GLY A 129 3.05 9.38 14.82
C GLY A 129 2.88 7.87 14.75
N SER A 130 2.48 7.22 15.85
CA SER A 130 2.03 5.84 15.81
C SER A 130 0.72 5.76 15.02
N GLN A 131 0.49 4.66 14.29
CA GLN A 131 -0.75 4.40 13.54
C GLN A 131 -0.93 5.24 12.26
N ASN A 132 0.16 5.67 11.62
CA ASN A 132 0.08 6.19 10.26
C ASN A 132 -0.41 5.10 9.30
N LEU A 133 -1.07 5.51 8.22
CA LEU A 133 -1.41 4.66 7.08
C LEU A 133 -0.85 5.28 5.80
N VAL A 134 -0.45 4.43 4.86
CA VAL A 134 -0.06 4.86 3.51
C VAL A 134 -1.25 4.62 2.59
N PHE A 135 -1.82 5.69 2.06
CA PHE A 135 -2.90 5.70 1.09
C PHE A 135 -2.30 5.89 -0.30
N VAL A 136 -2.79 5.14 -1.29
CA VAL A 136 -2.22 5.17 -2.63
C VAL A 136 -3.32 5.43 -3.66
N TRP A 137 -3.04 6.36 -4.57
CA TRP A 137 -3.78 6.59 -5.79
C TRP A 137 -2.89 6.28 -6.99
N HIS A 138 -3.51 5.80 -8.05
CA HIS A 138 -2.94 5.82 -9.39
C HIS A 138 -3.75 6.82 -10.20
N ASP A 139 -3.07 7.85 -10.68
CA ASP A 139 -3.70 9.05 -11.21
C ASP A 139 -4.75 9.59 -10.21
N GLN A 140 -6.04 9.70 -10.60
CA GLN A 140 -7.13 10.11 -9.69
C GLN A 140 -7.81 8.95 -8.95
N GLN A 141 -7.45 7.71 -9.26
CA GLN A 141 -8.14 6.54 -8.74
C GLN A 141 -7.51 6.06 -7.44
N PHE A 142 -8.29 6.05 -6.37
CA PHE A 142 -7.85 5.46 -5.11
C PHE A 142 -7.68 3.94 -5.24
N LEU A 143 -6.49 3.44 -4.94
CA LEU A 143 -6.16 2.02 -4.99
C LEU A 143 -6.37 1.31 -3.65
N GLY A 144 -6.19 2.02 -2.53
CA GLY A 144 -6.31 1.45 -1.19
C GLY A 144 -5.21 1.92 -0.24
N VAL A 145 -5.01 1.13 0.82
CA VAL A 145 -3.94 1.34 1.81
C VAL A 145 -2.95 0.19 1.78
N THR A 146 -1.66 0.46 2.03
CA THR A 146 -0.62 -0.58 1.87
C THR A 146 -0.49 -1.53 3.06
N THR A 147 -0.81 -1.09 4.28
CA THR A 147 -0.84 -1.96 5.46
C THR A 147 -1.58 -1.30 6.62
N THR A 148 -2.18 -2.11 7.49
CA THR A 148 -2.92 -1.68 8.69
C THR A 148 -2.19 -1.92 10.01
N GLN A 149 -0.99 -2.51 9.99
CA GLN A 149 -0.42 -3.15 11.20
C GLN A 149 0.98 -2.69 11.64
N TRP A 150 1.55 -1.62 11.09
CA TRP A 150 2.97 -1.33 11.30
C TRP A 150 3.23 0.17 11.44
N SER A 151 4.00 0.55 12.47
CA SER A 151 4.68 1.85 12.48
C SER A 151 5.76 1.85 11.39
N PHE A 152 5.90 2.95 10.67
CA PHE A 152 6.89 3.10 9.61
C PHE A 152 7.58 4.46 9.70
N ASP A 153 8.76 4.55 9.08
CA ASP A 153 9.42 5.82 8.82
C ASP A 153 8.58 6.62 7.82
N PRO A 154 8.09 7.83 8.18
CA PRO A 154 7.28 8.63 7.28
C PRO A 154 8.04 9.12 6.04
N THR A 155 9.31 8.79 5.89
CA THR A 155 10.09 9.06 4.69
C THR A 155 9.80 8.02 3.61
N LEU A 156 9.21 8.47 2.50
CA LEU A 156 9.06 7.66 1.29
C LEU A 156 10.30 7.83 0.39
N THR A 157 10.80 6.73 -0.17
CA THR A 157 11.92 6.77 -1.13
C THR A 157 11.44 6.39 -2.52
N ALA A 158 11.64 7.28 -3.50
CA ALA A 158 11.31 6.99 -4.89
C ALA A 158 12.20 5.88 -5.47
N ILE A 159 11.59 4.98 -6.25
CA ILE A 159 12.29 3.99 -7.07
C ILE A 159 11.69 3.97 -8.48
N PRO A 160 12.34 3.32 -9.46
CA PRO A 160 11.70 3.12 -10.76
C PRO A 160 10.34 2.44 -10.59
N ASN A 161 9.32 3.07 -11.16
CA ASN A 161 7.93 2.56 -11.22
C ASN A 161 7.29 2.37 -9.84
N GLY A 162 7.68 3.15 -8.83
CA GLY A 162 7.09 3.05 -7.50
C GLY A 162 7.86 3.73 -6.38
N PHE A 163 7.73 3.18 -5.18
CA PHE A 163 8.28 3.76 -3.96
C PHE A 163 8.67 2.69 -2.93
N VAL A 164 9.42 3.09 -1.90
CA VAL A 164 9.80 2.25 -0.76
C VAL A 164 9.27 2.87 0.50
N VAL A 165 8.68 2.02 1.35
CA VAL A 165 8.28 2.35 2.72
C VAL A 165 9.15 1.54 3.67
N THR A 166 9.72 2.18 4.68
CA THR A 166 10.55 1.51 5.68
C THR A 166 9.75 1.25 6.94
N TYR A 167 9.36 0.00 7.17
CA TYR A 167 8.59 -0.39 8.35
C TYR A 167 9.51 -0.68 9.54
N TYR A 168 9.05 -0.34 10.75
CA TYR A 168 9.76 -0.70 11.97
C TYR A 168 9.30 -2.09 12.45
N GLN A 169 10.27 -2.95 12.78
CA GLN A 169 10.03 -4.22 13.44
C GLN A 169 10.35 -4.09 14.92
N TRP A 170 9.34 -4.29 15.76
CA TRP A 170 9.45 -4.27 17.21
C TRP A 170 9.77 -5.67 17.76
N GLY A 171 10.44 -5.74 18.91
CA GLY A 171 10.58 -6.99 19.65
C GLY A 171 9.27 -7.39 20.31
N GLU A 172 8.95 -8.68 20.27
CA GLU A 172 7.72 -9.23 20.87
C GLU A 172 7.61 -8.96 22.39
N ALA A 173 8.74 -8.78 23.07
CA ALA A 173 8.79 -8.50 24.51
C ALA A 173 8.69 -7.00 24.86
N LEU A 174 8.69 -6.09 23.87
CA LEU A 174 8.62 -4.66 24.15
C LEU A 174 7.17 -4.23 24.44
N PRO A 175 6.91 -3.61 25.61
CA PRO A 175 5.61 -2.99 25.87
C PRO A 175 5.28 -1.97 24.78
N PHE A 176 4.01 -1.88 24.36
CA PHE A 176 3.56 -0.93 23.34
C PHE A 176 4.00 0.53 23.63
N ALA A 177 4.00 0.94 24.90
CA ALA A 177 4.47 2.27 25.33
C ALA A 177 5.95 2.56 25.02
N GLN A 178 6.73 1.55 24.65
CA GLN A 178 8.15 1.66 24.30
C GLN A 178 8.39 1.51 22.79
N TRP A 179 7.35 1.43 21.96
CA TRP A 179 7.49 1.33 20.50
C TRP A 179 7.81 2.73 19.94
N GLN A 180 9.10 3.03 19.82
CA GLN A 180 9.63 4.30 19.32
C GLN A 180 10.70 4.01 18.27
N PRO A 181 10.87 4.77 17.17
CA PRO A 181 11.81 4.41 16.10
C PRO A 181 13.21 3.94 16.55
N SER A 182 13.76 4.51 17.63
CA SER A 182 15.05 4.16 18.22
C SER A 182 15.11 2.79 18.94
N THR A 183 13.97 2.22 19.31
CA THR A 183 13.85 0.90 19.96
C THR A 183 13.47 -0.21 18.98
N ALA A 184 13.37 0.10 17.68
CA ALA A 184 13.07 -0.88 16.65
C ALA A 184 14.24 -1.87 16.55
N ILE A 185 13.94 -3.16 16.55
CA ILE A 185 14.96 -4.21 16.39
C ILE A 185 15.45 -4.23 14.95
N ASN A 186 14.58 -3.89 13.99
CA ASN A 186 14.93 -3.86 12.58
C ASN A 186 14.11 -2.81 11.81
N GLN A 187 14.64 -2.40 10.66
CA GLN A 187 13.96 -1.60 9.67
C GLN A 187 13.77 -2.44 8.39
N LEU A 188 12.53 -2.54 7.94
CA LEU A 188 12.12 -3.41 6.85
C LEU A 188 11.70 -2.58 5.64
N PRO A 189 12.58 -2.37 4.65
CA PRO A 189 12.22 -1.67 3.43
C PRO A 189 11.33 -2.55 2.57
N VAL A 190 10.07 -2.17 2.39
CA VAL A 190 9.13 -2.81 1.48
C VAL A 190 9.02 -1.95 0.23
N ARG A 191 9.33 -2.55 -0.93
CA ARG A 191 9.25 -1.87 -2.22
C ARG A 191 7.87 -2.11 -2.81
N TYR A 192 7.20 -1.04 -3.19
CA TYR A 192 5.92 -1.07 -3.88
C TYR A 192 6.15 -0.67 -5.32
N THR A 193 5.94 -1.59 -6.26
CA THR A 193 6.17 -1.35 -7.68
C THR A 193 4.88 -1.52 -8.46
N TRP A 194 4.59 -0.58 -9.36
CA TRP A 194 3.48 -0.67 -10.27
C TRP A 194 3.73 -1.72 -11.36
N SER A 195 2.83 -2.69 -11.49
CA SER A 195 2.92 -3.72 -12.53
C SER A 195 2.20 -3.35 -13.82
N GLY A 196 1.65 -2.13 -13.93
CA GLY A 196 0.71 -1.74 -14.99
C GLY A 196 -0.77 -1.98 -14.66
N ALA A 197 -1.06 -2.65 -13.55
CA ALA A 197 -2.45 -2.97 -13.16
C ALA A 197 -2.68 -2.91 -11.64
N GLN A 198 -1.64 -3.21 -10.85
CA GLN A 198 -1.71 -3.18 -9.40
C GLN A 198 -0.36 -2.81 -8.81
N LEU A 199 -0.39 -2.36 -7.56
CA LEU A 199 0.80 -2.14 -6.76
C LEU A 199 1.25 -3.47 -6.16
N VAL A 200 2.47 -3.90 -6.49
CA VAL A 200 3.04 -5.17 -6.03
C VAL A 200 4.05 -4.90 -4.92
N PRO A 201 3.78 -5.30 -3.67
CA PRO A 201 4.78 -5.25 -2.62
C PRO A 201 5.84 -6.33 -2.86
N SER A 202 7.10 -5.97 -2.70
CA SER A 202 8.23 -6.89 -2.67
C SER A 202 9.11 -6.59 -1.47
N TYR A 203 9.43 -7.64 -0.73
CA TYR A 203 10.30 -7.61 0.43
C TYR A 203 11.07 -8.93 0.47
N THR A 204 12.37 -8.85 0.71
CA THR A 204 13.29 -10.00 0.61
C THR A 204 13.70 -10.57 1.97
N GLY A 205 13.06 -10.14 3.06
CA GLY A 205 13.34 -10.69 4.39
C GLY A 205 12.24 -11.61 4.92
N PRO A 206 12.45 -12.24 6.09
CA PRO A 206 11.39 -12.93 6.79
C PRO A 206 10.29 -11.92 7.13
N ILE A 207 9.05 -12.19 6.67
CA ILE A 207 7.87 -11.43 7.11
C ILE A 207 7.77 -11.70 8.61
N PRO A 208 7.96 -10.70 9.49
CA PRO A 208 7.74 -10.95 10.91
C PRO A 208 6.27 -11.28 11.07
N SER A 209 5.97 -12.40 11.70
CA SER A 209 4.61 -12.82 11.98
C SER A 209 3.85 -11.62 12.56
N PRO A 210 2.64 -11.31 12.06
CA PRO A 210 1.82 -10.30 12.71
C PRO A 210 1.73 -10.70 14.17
N MET A 211 2.16 -9.82 15.08
CA MET A 211 2.03 -10.09 16.51
C MET A 211 0.57 -10.45 16.74
N SER A 212 0.32 -11.69 17.14
CA SER A 212 -1.00 -12.11 17.59
C SER A 212 -1.35 -11.14 18.70
N ASN A 213 -2.32 -10.26 18.44
CA ASN A 213 -2.88 -9.42 19.48
C ASN A 213 -3.43 -10.38 20.53
N GLY A 214 -2.66 -10.60 21.59
CA GLY A 214 -3.03 -11.37 22.78
C GLY A 214 -4.11 -10.64 23.58
N ILE A 215 -5.20 -10.28 22.93
CA ILE A 215 -6.48 -10.00 23.58
C ILE A 215 -7.21 -11.34 23.58
N SER A 216 -6.87 -12.16 24.57
CA SER A 216 -7.72 -13.25 25.07
C SER A 216 -8.42 -12.77 26.34
#